data_AF-A0A3D5I224-F1
#
_entry.id   AF-A0A3D5I224-F1
#
_cell.length_a   1.000
_cell.length_b   1.000
_cell.length_c   1.000
_cell.angle_alpha   90.00
_cell.angle_beta   90.00
_cell.angle_gamma   90.00
#
_symmetry.space_group_name_H-M   'P 1'
#
loop_
_entity.id
_entity.type
_entity.pdbx_description
1 polymer ?
#
loop_
_entity_poly.entity_id
_entity_poly.type
_entity_poly.pdbx_seq_one_letter_code
_entity_poly.pdbx_strand_id
1 'polypeptide(L)'
;MSVERLTLLPDLISSVRQGSAVAQIGLGNLRMQLQRNAQGRLWTFPQLAGQAPPRLRLKLQLLDAAQFSIGGARPWRFTGGRLDLNLASQQFRFGGAFRPKGLGPRQTQLAMRVQNSWGRRPALDLRLQLRRLSLPALGSLAEAWPSQISSGEASGSLRLNRQGQQWRCQGPLQLKQLRIGAFSSPQQRWRCGGTSLELKTSPWRWADRRGDAAA
;
A
#
# COMPACT_ATOMS: atom_id res chain seq x y z
N MET A 1 11.31 -6.15 -15.08
CA MET A 1 11.45 -4.78 -14.54
C MET A 1 12.36 -4.00 -15.47
N SER A 2 12.05 -2.73 -15.76
CA SER A 2 12.93 -1.84 -16.51
C SER A 2 13.10 -0.50 -15.80
N VAL A 3 14.30 0.06 -15.90
CA VAL A 3 14.69 1.37 -15.35
C VAL A 3 15.48 2.06 -16.44
N GLU A 4 15.09 3.27 -16.82
CA GLU A 4 15.80 4.03 -17.86
C GLU A 4 16.86 4.96 -17.25
N ARG A 5 16.73 5.33 -15.97
CA ARG A 5 17.71 6.15 -15.26
C ARG A 5 17.94 5.62 -13.85
N LEU A 6 19.20 5.30 -13.53
CA LEU A 6 19.65 4.88 -12.21
C LEU A 6 20.78 5.81 -11.76
N THR A 7 20.64 6.40 -10.59
CA THR A 7 21.69 7.17 -9.93
C THR A 7 22.06 6.45 -8.65
N LEU A 8 23.34 6.14 -8.44
CA LEU A 8 23.84 5.51 -7.22
C LEU A 8 24.95 6.39 -6.66
N LEU A 9 24.73 6.93 -5.46
CA LEU A 9 25.67 7.82 -4.79
C LEU A 9 25.99 7.24 -3.40
N PRO A 10 27.24 6.85 -3.13
CA PRO A 10 27.66 6.54 -1.78
C PRO A 10 27.67 7.83 -0.93
N ASP A 11 27.16 7.75 0.29
CA ASP A 11 27.15 8.87 1.23
C ASP A 11 28.25 8.64 2.27
N LEU A 12 29.49 8.96 1.87
CA LEU A 12 30.70 8.63 2.64
C LEU A 12 30.70 9.30 4.02
N ILE A 13 30.26 10.56 4.10
CA ILE A 13 30.18 11.31 5.36
C ILE A 13 29.20 10.63 6.32
N SER A 14 27.98 10.32 5.85
CA SER A 14 27.01 9.60 6.69
C SER A 14 27.50 8.21 7.04
N SER A 15 28.24 7.55 6.14
CA SER A 15 28.72 6.19 6.34
C SER A 15 29.73 6.10 7.48
N VAL A 16 30.69 7.03 7.53
CA VAL A 16 31.65 7.15 8.62
C VAL A 16 30.94 7.51 9.93
N ARG A 17 30.05 8.51 9.92
CA ARG A 17 29.33 8.96 11.13
C ARG A 17 28.42 7.88 11.73
N GLN A 18 27.82 7.02 10.90
CA GLN A 18 26.86 5.99 11.34
C GLN A 18 27.51 4.61 11.46
N GLY A 19 28.81 4.46 11.16
CA GLY A 19 29.49 3.17 11.13
C GLY A 19 28.78 2.11 10.27
N SER A 20 28.15 2.55 9.18
CA SER A 20 27.30 1.74 8.29
C SER A 20 27.43 2.24 6.86
N ALA A 21 27.45 1.37 5.85
CA ALA A 21 27.43 1.80 4.46
C ALA A 21 26.08 2.47 4.15
N VAL A 22 26.12 3.71 3.64
CA VAL A 22 24.93 4.46 3.24
C VAL A 22 24.97 4.72 1.74
N ALA A 23 23.92 4.29 1.03
CA ALA A 23 23.76 4.54 -0.40
C ALA A 23 22.47 5.32 -0.68
N GLN A 24 22.58 6.35 -1.50
CA GLN A 24 21.45 7.09 -2.05
C GLN A 24 21.21 6.62 -3.49
N ILE A 25 19.97 6.24 -3.79
CA ILE A 25 19.58 5.65 -5.07
C ILE A 25 18.44 6.47 -5.68
N GLY A 26 18.69 7.06 -6.84
CA GLY A 26 17.70 7.72 -7.67
C GLY A 26 17.19 6.78 -8.76
N LEU A 27 15.88 6.64 -8.92
CA LEU A 27 15.26 5.83 -9.98
C LEU A 27 14.37 6.72 -10.87
N GLY A 28 14.66 6.77 -12.17
CA GLY A 28 13.87 7.46 -13.19
C GLY A 28 13.21 6.48 -14.16
N ASN A 29 11.98 6.81 -14.57
CA ASN A 29 11.14 6.05 -15.50
C ASN A 29 11.00 4.55 -15.18
N LEU A 30 10.98 4.21 -13.89
CA LEU A 30 10.82 2.83 -13.42
C LEU A 30 9.51 2.21 -13.92
N ARG A 31 9.60 1.05 -14.58
CA ARG A 31 8.46 0.21 -14.95
C ARG A 31 8.61 -1.19 -14.37
N MET A 32 7.66 -1.59 -13.55
CA MET A 32 7.65 -2.87 -12.87
C MET A 32 6.46 -3.71 -13.31
N GLN A 33 6.71 -4.96 -13.66
CA GLN A 33 5.67 -5.97 -13.78
C GLN A 33 5.94 -6.96 -12.67
N LEU A 34 5.04 -6.97 -11.69
CA LEU A 34 5.12 -7.83 -10.52
C LEU A 34 4.21 -9.04 -10.74
N GLN A 35 4.69 -10.20 -10.33
CA GLN A 35 3.91 -11.42 -10.29
C GLN A 35 3.87 -11.91 -8.86
N ARG A 36 2.71 -12.40 -8.43
CA ARG A 36 2.59 -13.09 -7.14
C ARG A 36 3.18 -14.48 -7.29
N ASN A 37 3.87 -14.96 -6.26
CA ASN A 37 4.29 -16.35 -6.20
C ASN A 37 3.10 -17.28 -5.90
N ALA A 38 3.33 -18.59 -5.87
CA ALA A 38 2.30 -19.59 -5.58
C ALA A 38 1.60 -19.40 -4.22
N GLN A 39 2.24 -18.69 -3.28
CA GLN A 39 1.68 -18.33 -1.97
C GLN A 39 1.05 -16.93 -1.95
N GLY A 40 0.78 -16.32 -3.10
CA GLY A 40 0.12 -15.01 -3.22
C GLY A 40 1.00 -13.79 -2.91
N ARG A 41 2.28 -13.99 -2.56
CA ARG A 41 3.20 -12.92 -2.15
C ARG A 41 3.87 -12.28 -3.35
N LEU A 42 4.03 -10.95 -3.32
CA LEU A 42 4.77 -10.20 -4.35
C LEU A 42 6.29 -10.30 -4.20
N TRP A 43 6.76 -10.58 -2.98
CA TRP A 43 8.17 -10.70 -2.65
C TRP A 43 8.34 -11.64 -1.46
N THR A 44 9.40 -12.45 -1.50
CA THR A 44 9.86 -13.24 -0.36
C THR A 44 11.31 -12.87 -0.11
N PHE A 45 11.59 -12.34 1.08
CA PHE A 45 12.98 -12.15 1.48
C PHE A 45 13.64 -13.52 1.67
N PRO A 46 14.85 -13.74 1.14
CA PRO A 46 15.62 -14.92 1.48
C PRO A 46 15.87 -14.93 2.99
N GLN A 47 15.72 -16.10 3.61
CA GLN A 47 16.09 -16.27 5.02
C GLN A 47 17.60 -16.12 5.12
N LEU A 48 18.05 -15.08 5.84
CA LEU A 48 19.45 -14.94 6.20
C LEU A 48 19.73 -16.02 7.25
N ALA A 49 20.49 -17.05 6.87
CA ALA A 49 20.78 -18.22 7.71
C ALA A 49 21.65 -17.83 8.92
N GLY A 50 21.02 -17.30 9.99
CA GLY A 50 21.69 -16.95 11.25
C GLY A 50 22.67 -15.77 11.20
N GLN A 51 22.94 -15.20 10.01
CA GLN A 51 23.86 -14.08 9.86
C GLN A 51 23.22 -12.76 10.31
N ALA A 52 23.99 -11.95 11.03
CA ALA A 52 23.58 -10.59 11.37
C ALA A 52 23.34 -9.78 10.07
N PRO A 53 22.27 -8.97 9.99
CA PRO A 53 22.02 -8.13 8.83
C PRO A 53 23.23 -7.24 8.52
N PRO A 54 23.58 -7.03 7.25
CA PRO A 54 24.68 -6.15 6.91
C PRO A 54 24.41 -4.73 7.43
N ARG A 55 25.48 -4.03 7.83
CA ARG A 55 25.40 -2.62 8.23
C ARG A 55 25.23 -1.71 7.02
N LEU A 56 24.04 -1.78 6.43
CA LEU A 56 23.69 -1.12 5.17
C LEU A 56 22.40 -0.34 5.34
N ARG A 57 22.42 0.91 4.87
CA ARG A 57 21.24 1.76 4.75
C ARG A 57 21.06 2.23 3.31
N LEU A 58 19.89 1.96 2.75
CA LEU A 58 19.52 2.34 1.40
C LEU A 58 18.46 3.45 1.46
N LYS A 59 18.76 4.59 0.85
CA LYS A 59 17.84 5.71 0.67
C LYS A 59 17.45 5.79 -0.80
N LEU A 60 16.26 5.31 -1.12
CA LEU A 60 15.70 5.28 -2.47
C LEU A 60 14.75 6.47 -2.68
N GLN A 61 14.89 7.15 -3.81
CA GLN A 61 13.99 8.21 -4.25
C GLN A 61 13.64 8.02 -5.73
N LEU A 62 12.37 8.23 -6.04
CA LEU A 62 11.96 8.37 -7.44
C LEU A 62 12.25 9.76 -7.97
N LEU A 63 12.96 9.79 -9.09
CA LEU A 63 13.32 10.99 -9.83
C LEU A 63 12.17 11.40 -10.76
N ASP A 64 11.54 10.41 -11.41
CA ASP A 64 10.42 10.59 -12.31
C ASP A 64 9.23 9.72 -11.88
N ALA A 65 8.07 9.93 -12.51
CA ALA A 65 6.92 9.08 -12.26
C ALA A 65 7.19 7.65 -12.73
N ALA A 66 6.93 6.68 -11.85
CA ALA A 66 7.07 5.26 -12.15
C ALA A 66 5.72 4.61 -12.49
N GLN A 67 5.76 3.40 -13.05
CA GLN A 67 4.57 2.58 -13.29
C GLN A 67 4.82 1.17 -12.76
N PHE A 68 3.80 0.56 -12.17
CA PHE A 68 3.83 -0.85 -11.83
C PHE A 68 2.51 -1.54 -12.15
N SER A 69 2.55 -2.80 -12.54
CA SER A 69 1.39 -3.69 -12.61
C SER A 69 1.62 -4.94 -11.78
N ILE A 70 0.55 -5.57 -11.33
CA ILE A 70 0.58 -6.84 -10.59
C ILE A 70 -0.27 -7.85 -11.37
N GLY A 71 0.27 -9.03 -11.66
CA GLY A 71 -0.51 -10.11 -12.28
C GLY A 71 -1.07 -9.77 -13.67
N GLY A 72 -0.38 -8.93 -14.44
CA GLY A 72 -0.88 -8.45 -15.74
C GLY A 72 -2.06 -7.47 -15.65
N ALA A 73 -2.50 -7.10 -14.44
CA ALA A 73 -3.58 -6.15 -14.24
C ALA A 73 -3.20 -4.74 -14.74
N ARG A 74 -4.20 -3.87 -14.81
CA ARG A 74 -4.04 -2.46 -15.20
C ARG A 74 -2.96 -1.79 -14.34
N PRO A 75 -2.00 -1.07 -14.96
CA PRO A 75 -0.90 -0.48 -14.23
C PRO A 75 -1.34 0.68 -13.35
N TRP A 76 -0.62 0.84 -12.25
CA TRP A 76 -0.65 1.97 -11.35
C TRP A 76 0.51 2.90 -11.68
N ARG A 77 0.23 4.20 -11.73
CA ARG A 77 1.26 5.23 -11.84
C ARG A 77 1.61 5.74 -10.46
N PHE A 78 2.90 5.82 -10.21
CA PHE A 78 3.49 6.33 -8.98
C PHE A 78 4.01 7.74 -9.26
N THR A 79 3.43 8.77 -8.63
CA THR A 79 3.76 10.17 -8.92
C THR A 79 4.93 10.71 -8.09
N GLY A 80 5.37 9.95 -7.09
CA GLY A 80 6.51 10.27 -6.24
C GLY A 80 6.61 9.29 -5.08
N GLY A 81 7.84 9.00 -4.65
CA GLY A 81 8.10 7.98 -3.65
C GLY A 81 9.47 8.08 -3.02
N ARG A 82 9.53 7.76 -1.73
CA ARG A 82 10.78 7.61 -0.98
C ARG A 82 10.74 6.33 -0.17
N LEU A 83 11.89 5.66 -0.09
CA LEU A 83 12.10 4.45 0.70
C LEU A 83 13.41 4.60 1.46
N ASP A 84 13.38 4.31 2.76
CA ASP A 84 14.55 4.27 3.64
C ASP A 84 14.58 2.90 4.31
N LEU A 85 15.55 2.08 3.91
CA LEU A 85 15.74 0.73 4.41
C LEU A 85 17.05 0.70 5.20
N ASN A 86 16.96 0.49 6.50
CA ASN A 86 18.11 0.30 7.37
C ASN A 86 18.15 -1.15 7.84
N LEU A 87 19.08 -1.93 7.28
CA LEU A 87 19.21 -3.35 7.59
C LEU A 87 19.80 -3.57 8.98
N ALA A 88 20.74 -2.72 9.42
CA ALA A 88 21.36 -2.80 10.74
C ALA A 88 20.35 -2.62 11.87
N SER A 89 19.47 -1.62 11.74
CA SER A 89 18.41 -1.36 12.72
C SER A 89 17.11 -2.13 12.44
N GLN A 90 17.07 -2.92 11.36
CA GLN A 90 15.91 -3.71 10.95
C GLN A 90 14.65 -2.84 10.79
N GLN A 91 14.80 -1.71 10.10
CA GLN A 91 13.76 -0.69 9.91
C GLN A 91 13.54 -0.36 8.44
N PHE A 92 12.28 -0.10 8.10
CA PHE A 92 11.82 0.28 6.77
C PHE A 92 10.85 1.44 6.90
N ARG A 93 11.07 2.48 6.11
CA ARG A 93 10.11 3.57 5.94
C ARG A 93 9.84 3.75 4.47
N PHE A 94 8.57 3.88 4.12
CA PHE A 94 8.14 4.14 2.77
C PHE A 94 7.07 5.23 2.77
N GLY A 95 7.10 6.10 1.78
CA GLY A 95 6.06 7.08 1.55
C GLY A 95 5.87 7.31 0.06
N GLY A 96 4.63 7.40 -0.39
CA GLY A 96 4.37 7.69 -1.80
C GLY A 96 2.89 7.80 -2.18
N ALA A 97 2.65 8.25 -3.41
CA ALA A 97 1.31 8.48 -3.95
C ALA A 97 1.09 7.79 -5.31
N PHE A 98 0.02 7.03 -5.41
CA PHE A 98 -0.33 6.19 -6.55
C PHE A 98 -1.68 6.57 -7.14
N ARG A 99 -1.83 6.32 -8.43
CA ARG A 99 -3.11 6.42 -9.14
C ARG A 99 -3.24 5.28 -10.16
N PRO A 100 -4.42 4.64 -10.28
CA PRO A 100 -4.64 3.67 -11.34
C PRO A 100 -4.57 4.38 -12.71
N LYS A 101 -3.91 3.77 -13.69
CA LYS A 101 -3.77 4.37 -15.03
C LYS A 101 -5.10 4.28 -15.79
N GLY A 102 -5.64 5.43 -16.16
CA GLY A 102 -6.86 5.51 -16.99
C GLY A 102 -8.14 5.05 -16.30
N LEU A 103 -8.23 5.14 -14.97
CA LEU A 103 -9.46 4.91 -14.20
C LEU A 103 -9.67 6.05 -13.20
N GLY A 104 -10.90 6.54 -13.09
CA GLY A 104 -11.34 7.49 -12.08
C GLY A 104 -11.26 8.97 -12.48
N PRO A 105 -11.89 9.86 -11.69
CA PRO A 105 -11.83 11.31 -11.91
C PRO A 105 -10.39 11.82 -11.78
N ARG A 106 -10.10 13.01 -12.33
CA ARG A 106 -8.74 13.62 -12.34
C ARG A 106 -8.02 13.63 -10.98
N GLN A 107 -8.77 13.53 -9.87
CA GLN A 107 -8.26 13.59 -8.50
C GLN A 107 -8.16 12.21 -7.79
N THR A 108 -8.24 11.09 -8.51
CA THR A 108 -8.09 9.76 -7.88
C THR A 108 -6.67 9.56 -7.35
N GLN A 109 -6.55 9.15 -6.09
CA GLN A 109 -5.23 9.01 -5.45
C GLN A 109 -5.27 8.05 -4.25
N LEU A 110 -4.24 7.22 -4.16
CA LEU A 110 -3.86 6.46 -2.98
C LEU A 110 -2.55 7.04 -2.45
N ALA A 111 -2.55 7.72 -1.32
CA ALA A 111 -1.32 8.05 -0.61
C ALA A 111 -1.06 7.01 0.48
N MET A 112 0.17 6.51 0.55
CA MET A 112 0.58 5.49 1.51
C MET A 112 1.82 5.97 2.25
N ARG A 113 1.85 5.75 3.57
CA ARG A 113 3.06 5.81 4.39
C ARG A 113 3.17 4.54 5.20
N VAL A 114 4.33 3.92 5.21
CA VAL A 114 4.62 2.71 5.96
C VAL A 114 5.85 2.97 6.83
N GLN A 115 5.78 2.55 8.08
CA GLN A 115 6.92 2.41 8.96
C GLN A 115 6.88 1.00 9.53
N ASN A 116 7.97 0.25 9.38
CA ASN A 116 8.07 -1.11 9.87
C ASN A 116 9.40 -1.31 10.59
N SER A 117 9.36 -1.99 11.72
CA SER A 117 10.51 -2.59 12.37
C SER A 117 10.29 -4.10 12.46
N TRP A 118 11.31 -4.88 12.11
CA TRP A 118 11.27 -6.35 12.19
C TRP A 118 12.35 -6.94 13.11
N GLY A 119 13.00 -6.10 13.92
CA GLY A 119 13.93 -6.55 14.96
C GLY A 119 13.24 -7.08 16.22
N ARG A 120 13.92 -7.01 17.36
CA ARG A 120 13.47 -7.58 18.65
C ARG A 120 12.06 -7.15 19.09
N ARG A 121 11.63 -5.95 18.72
CA ARG A 121 10.27 -5.44 18.96
C ARG A 121 9.60 -5.12 17.62
N PRO A 122 8.96 -6.11 16.97
CA PRO A 122 8.34 -5.91 15.68
C PRO A 122 7.16 -4.95 15.79
N ALA A 123 7.15 -3.95 14.90
CA ALA A 123 6.07 -3.00 14.81
C ALA A 123 5.80 -2.61 13.36
N LEU A 124 4.54 -2.28 13.05
CA LEU A 124 4.11 -1.77 11.76
C LEU A 124 3.18 -0.58 12.01
N ASP A 125 3.37 0.51 11.29
CA ASP A 125 2.43 1.64 11.18
C ASP A 125 2.22 1.91 9.69
N LEU A 126 1.01 1.63 9.20
CA LEU A 126 0.58 1.84 7.83
C LEU A 126 -0.51 2.91 7.83
N ARG A 127 -0.30 3.97 7.05
CA ARG A 127 -1.28 5.04 6.84
C ARG A 127 -1.65 5.09 5.37
N LEU A 128 -2.94 5.02 5.10
CA LEU A 128 -3.54 5.08 3.79
C LEU A 128 -4.47 6.27 3.72
N GLN A 129 -4.38 7.05 2.66
CA GLN A 129 -5.35 8.09 2.33
C GLN A 129 -5.88 7.81 0.92
N LEU A 130 -7.18 7.58 0.86
CA LEU A 130 -7.90 7.20 -0.34
C LEU A 130 -8.74 8.40 -0.79
N ARG A 131 -8.59 8.80 -2.06
CA ARG A 131 -9.40 9.84 -2.68
C ARG A 131 -10.05 9.27 -3.92
N ARG A 132 -11.36 9.00 -3.85
CA ARG A 132 -12.18 8.49 -4.97
C ARG A 132 -11.47 7.37 -5.74
N LEU A 133 -10.94 6.39 -5.02
CA LEU A 133 -10.25 5.25 -5.61
C LEU A 133 -11.26 4.24 -6.12
N SER A 134 -11.15 3.87 -7.39
CA SER A 134 -11.97 2.81 -7.98
C SER A 134 -11.78 1.50 -7.20
N LEU A 135 -12.87 0.93 -6.69
CA LEU A 135 -12.86 -0.35 -5.99
C LEU A 135 -12.35 -1.50 -6.89
N PRO A 136 -12.81 -1.65 -8.14
CA PRO A 136 -12.23 -2.62 -9.07
C PRO A 136 -10.70 -2.47 -9.25
N ALA A 137 -10.19 -1.23 -9.29
CA ALA A 137 -8.75 -1.00 -9.41
C ALA A 137 -7.96 -1.51 -8.19
N LEU A 138 -8.52 -1.38 -6.98
CA LEU A 138 -7.89 -1.89 -5.76
C LEU A 138 -7.73 -3.41 -5.75
N GLY A 139 -8.55 -4.13 -6.52
CA GLY A 139 -8.45 -5.60 -6.63
C GLY A 139 -7.12 -6.10 -7.14
N SER A 140 -6.35 -5.30 -7.90
CA SER A 140 -4.98 -5.72 -8.28
C SER A 140 -3.99 -5.70 -7.11
N LEU A 141 -4.27 -4.92 -6.06
CA LEU A 141 -3.36 -4.71 -4.92
C LEU A 141 -3.56 -5.74 -3.81
N ALA A 142 -4.79 -6.25 -3.63
CA ALA A 142 -5.13 -7.21 -2.59
C ALA A 142 -5.34 -8.62 -3.19
N GLU A 143 -4.86 -9.64 -2.48
CA GLU A 143 -5.02 -11.04 -2.90
C GLU A 143 -6.47 -11.52 -2.69
N ALA A 144 -7.02 -11.28 -1.50
CA ALA A 144 -8.39 -11.67 -1.13
C ALA A 144 -9.43 -10.62 -1.54
N TRP A 145 -9.31 -10.04 -2.74
CA TRP A 145 -10.30 -9.08 -3.22
C TRP A 145 -11.50 -9.80 -3.86
N PRO A 146 -12.75 -9.50 -3.46
CA PRO A 146 -13.91 -10.15 -4.07
C PRO A 146 -14.03 -9.79 -5.56
N SER A 147 -13.98 -10.81 -6.42
CA SER A 147 -14.04 -10.63 -7.88
C SER A 147 -15.39 -10.11 -8.37
N GLN A 148 -16.44 -10.26 -7.57
CA GLN A 148 -17.80 -9.80 -7.88
C GLN A 148 -17.97 -8.29 -7.73
N ILE A 149 -16.98 -7.57 -7.18
CA ILE A 149 -17.01 -6.10 -7.07
C ILE A 149 -16.84 -5.50 -8.46
N SER A 150 -17.95 -5.08 -9.06
CA SER A 150 -17.99 -4.54 -10.42
C SER A 150 -17.87 -3.02 -10.46
N SER A 151 -18.29 -2.32 -9.40
CA SER A 151 -18.20 -0.86 -9.33
C SER A 151 -18.07 -0.32 -7.91
N GLY A 152 -17.64 0.93 -7.84
CA GLY A 152 -17.67 1.75 -6.65
C GLY A 152 -16.39 2.55 -6.45
N GLU A 153 -16.46 3.50 -5.53
CA GLU A 153 -15.34 4.37 -5.15
C GLU A 153 -15.11 4.32 -3.65
N ALA A 154 -13.84 4.23 -3.22
CA ALA A 154 -13.40 4.34 -1.84
C ALA A 154 -12.76 5.71 -1.58
N SER A 155 -13.15 6.35 -0.48
CA SER A 155 -12.51 7.56 0.06
C SER A 155 -12.36 7.46 1.57
N GLY A 156 -11.29 8.00 2.14
CA GLY A 156 -11.09 7.98 3.59
C GLY A 156 -9.62 8.00 3.97
N SER A 157 -9.39 7.87 5.28
CA SER A 157 -8.06 7.83 5.87
C SER A 157 -8.02 6.69 6.86
N LEU A 158 -7.17 5.70 6.62
CA LEU A 158 -7.01 4.53 7.45
C LEU A 158 -5.60 4.48 8.02
N ARG A 159 -5.50 4.20 9.31
CA ARG A 159 -4.25 3.85 9.98
C ARG A 159 -4.39 2.42 10.48
N LEU A 160 -3.47 1.56 10.08
CA LEU A 160 -3.32 0.21 10.59
C LEU A 160 -2.00 0.15 11.35
N ASN A 161 -2.01 -0.32 12.58
CA ASN A 161 -0.80 -0.57 13.33
C ASN A 161 -0.76 -2.00 13.85
N ARG A 162 0.45 -2.53 13.94
CA ARG A 162 0.70 -3.81 14.60
C ARG A 162 1.83 -3.63 15.60
N GLN A 163 1.65 -4.11 16.82
CA GLN A 163 2.71 -4.25 17.81
C GLN A 163 2.72 -5.71 18.30
N GLY A 164 3.81 -6.44 18.04
CA GLY A 164 3.80 -7.89 18.22
C GLY A 164 2.71 -8.54 17.36
N GLN A 165 1.76 -9.24 18.00
CA GLN A 165 0.60 -9.87 17.34
C GLN A 165 -0.67 -9.01 17.36
N GLN A 166 -0.68 -7.91 18.10
CA GLN A 166 -1.87 -7.07 18.25
C GLN A 166 -1.99 -6.11 17.07
N TRP A 167 -3.05 -6.28 16.29
CA TRP A 167 -3.45 -5.33 15.26
C TRP A 167 -4.42 -4.31 15.84
N ARG A 168 -4.26 -3.04 15.47
CA ARG A 168 -5.33 -2.05 15.63
C ARG A 168 -5.49 -1.24 14.36
N CYS A 169 -6.64 -0.62 14.24
CA CYS A 169 -7.01 0.23 13.14
C CYS A 169 -7.71 1.49 13.61
N GLN A 170 -7.62 2.53 12.80
CA GLN A 170 -8.27 3.80 13.06
C GLN A 170 -8.64 4.48 11.75
N GLY A 171 -9.84 5.06 11.73
CA GLY A 171 -10.23 6.09 10.78
C GLY A 171 -11.42 5.70 9.92
N PRO A 172 -11.99 6.68 9.20
CA PRO A 172 -13.17 6.48 8.39
C PRO A 172 -12.83 5.93 7.01
N LEU A 173 -13.74 5.14 6.47
CA LEU A 173 -13.77 4.69 5.08
C LEU A 173 -15.19 4.86 4.54
N GLN A 174 -15.33 5.53 3.41
CA GLN A 174 -16.58 5.70 2.70
C GLN A 174 -16.49 4.99 1.36
N LEU A 175 -17.46 4.12 1.10
CA LEU A 175 -17.67 3.48 -0.19
C LEU A 175 -18.88 4.15 -0.84
N LYS A 176 -18.78 4.51 -2.12
CA LYS A 176 -19.88 5.05 -2.91
C LYS A 176 -20.16 4.18 -4.12
N GLN A 177 -21.42 4.06 -4.50
CA GLN A 177 -21.87 3.33 -5.68
C GLN A 177 -21.31 1.90 -5.75
N LEU A 178 -21.27 1.24 -4.59
CA LEU A 178 -20.78 -0.13 -4.46
C LEU A 178 -21.73 -1.08 -5.16
N ARG A 179 -21.19 -1.96 -6.01
CA ARG A 179 -21.91 -3.11 -6.55
C ARG A 179 -21.06 -4.37 -6.43
N ILE A 180 -21.67 -5.42 -5.87
CA ILE A 180 -21.07 -6.73 -5.66
C ILE A 180 -22.09 -7.79 -6.12
N GLY A 181 -21.97 -8.30 -7.35
CA GLY A 181 -23.01 -9.16 -7.92
C GLY A 181 -24.38 -8.47 -7.89
N ALA A 182 -25.38 -9.11 -7.26
CA ALA A 182 -26.73 -8.55 -7.08
C ALA A 182 -26.85 -7.54 -5.92
N PHE A 183 -25.83 -7.42 -5.07
CA PHE A 183 -25.80 -6.45 -3.99
C PHE A 183 -25.39 -5.08 -4.51
N SER A 184 -26.07 -4.03 -4.07
CA SER A 184 -25.68 -2.66 -4.34
C SER A 184 -25.92 -1.75 -3.14
N SER A 185 -25.08 -0.74 -3.00
CA SER A 185 -25.27 0.31 -2.02
C SER A 185 -24.82 1.64 -2.61
N PRO A 186 -25.66 2.69 -2.58
CA PRO A 186 -25.26 4.00 -3.07
C PRO A 186 -24.16 4.59 -2.19
N GLN A 187 -24.13 4.22 -0.91
CA GLN A 187 -23.13 4.66 0.04
C GLN A 187 -23.04 3.73 1.24
N GLN A 188 -21.82 3.32 1.59
CA GLN A 188 -21.50 2.72 2.89
C GLN A 188 -20.49 3.58 3.63
N ARG A 189 -20.70 3.74 4.94
CA ARG A 189 -19.76 4.44 5.82
C ARG A 189 -19.26 3.48 6.88
N TRP A 190 -17.96 3.26 6.86
CA TRP A 190 -17.25 2.39 7.78
C TRP A 190 -16.35 3.23 8.68
N ARG A 191 -16.18 2.79 9.93
CA ARG A 191 -15.22 3.35 10.87
C ARG A 191 -14.41 2.22 11.46
N CYS A 192 -13.10 2.29 11.29
CA CYS A 192 -12.18 1.39 11.96
C CYS A 192 -11.78 2.02 13.31
N GLY A 193 -11.83 1.24 14.39
CA GLY A 193 -11.47 1.71 15.72
C GLY A 193 -11.00 0.56 16.62
N GLY A 194 -9.75 0.62 17.06
CA GLY A 194 -9.18 -0.46 17.87
C GLY A 194 -9.08 -1.73 17.03
N THR A 195 -9.73 -2.82 17.43
CA THR A 195 -9.76 -4.09 16.71
C THR A 195 -11.05 -4.30 15.92
N SER A 196 -11.99 -3.34 15.95
CA SER A 196 -13.30 -3.47 15.32
C SER A 196 -13.45 -2.58 14.10
N LEU A 197 -14.35 -3.03 13.23
CA LEU A 197 -14.80 -2.31 12.06
C LEU A 197 -16.31 -2.13 12.19
N GLU A 198 -16.74 -0.89 12.32
CA GLU A 198 -18.15 -0.52 12.48
C GLU A 198 -18.70 -0.04 11.13
N LEU A 199 -19.82 -0.60 10.69
CA LEU A 199 -20.63 -0.11 9.59
C LEU A 199 -21.71 0.82 10.17
N LYS A 200 -21.63 2.11 9.83
CA LYS A 200 -22.71 3.05 10.11
C LYS A 200 -23.90 2.73 9.22
N THR A 201 -25.11 3.03 9.70
CA THR A 201 -26.37 2.88 8.97
C THR A 201 -26.22 3.37 7.53
N SER A 202 -26.39 2.43 6.61
CA SER A 202 -26.12 2.60 5.19
C SER A 202 -27.15 1.84 4.35
N PRO A 203 -27.78 2.49 3.36
CA PRO A 203 -28.77 1.84 2.53
C PRO A 203 -28.15 0.77 1.65
N TRP A 204 -28.87 -0.33 1.45
CA TRP A 204 -28.47 -1.40 0.56
C TRP A 204 -29.66 -1.95 -0.22
N ARG A 205 -29.35 -2.63 -1.32
CA ARG A 205 -30.28 -3.40 -2.13
C ARG A 205 -29.65 -4.73 -2.52
N TRP A 206 -30.44 -5.79 -2.53
CA TRP A 206 -30.04 -7.10 -3.05
C TRP A 206 -31.21 -7.64 -3.86
N ALA A 207 -31.05 -7.65 -5.19
CA ALA A 207 -32.18 -7.90 -6.10
C ALA A 207 -33.37 -6.98 -5.75
N ASP A 208 -34.52 -7.55 -5.39
CA ASP A 208 -35.74 -6.80 -5.05
C ASP A 208 -35.81 -6.38 -3.58
N ARG A 209 -34.88 -6.85 -2.74
CA ARG A 209 -34.82 -6.51 -1.31
C ARG A 209 -34.06 -5.20 -1.12
N ARG A 210 -34.49 -4.40 -0.15
CA ARG A 210 -33.83 -3.15 0.26
C ARG A 210 -33.90 -2.98 1.78
N GLY A 211 -32.98 -2.21 2.33
CA GLY A 211 -33.01 -1.84 3.73
C GLY A 211 -31.81 -0.99 4.09
N ASP A 212 -31.60 -0.81 5.39
CA ASP A 212 -30.43 -0.16 5.96
C ASP A 212 -29.61 -1.18 6.76
N ALA A 213 -28.29 -1.17 6.57
CA ALA A 213 -27.35 -2.04 7.26
C ALA A 213 -26.51 -1.21 8.24
N ALA A 214 -26.35 -1.73 9.45
CA ALA A 214 -25.44 -1.24 10.47
C ALA A 214 -24.83 -2.45 11.20
N ALA A 215 -23.57 -2.36 11.61
CA ALA A 215 -22.83 -3.43 12.30
C ALA A 215 -21.66 -2.87 13.11
#